data_AF-A0A6A5UFE0-F1
#
_entry.id   AF-A0A6A5UFE0-F1
#
_cell.length_a   1.000
_cell.length_b   1.000
_cell.length_c   1.000
_cell.angle_alpha   90.00
_cell.angle_beta   90.00
_cell.angle_gamma   90.00
#
_symmetry.space_group_name_H-M   'P 1'
#
loop_
_entity.id
_entity.type
_entity.pdbx_description
1 polymer ?
#
loop_
_entity_poly.entity_id
_entity_poly.type
_entity_poly.pdbx_seq_one_letter_code
_entity_poly.pdbx_strand_id
1 'polypeptide(L)'
;MASDAVIYEWHTGAKSYHIRQTTFTKCERAASYGLPWIKQRFAVEAAALRLLREQTNIPAPRLLAFDEDVNGLCYLVTEIVPGSVPGDMAAAECRMPHVHRPAQRNVPCAACDGIVRANADQFVRQVVLPQLSSLRSKTTGLDGFVIPPRWVYENDERVSWPVLSSPEYDFVFCHNDLVIHNMLFSLETLEVLALLDMEECGYFPPEIQQW
;
A
#
# COMPACT_ATOMS: atom_id res chain seq x y z
N MET A 1 -26.96 -12.39 14.88
CA MET A 1 -25.93 -11.59 14.20
C MET A 1 -24.60 -12.16 14.66
N ALA A 2 -23.84 -12.81 13.77
CA ALA A 2 -22.49 -13.25 14.11
C ALA A 2 -21.67 -12.00 14.47
N SER A 3 -20.95 -12.01 15.59
CA SER A 3 -20.08 -10.89 15.92
C SER A 3 -18.98 -10.83 14.87
N ASP A 4 -18.78 -9.65 14.27
CA ASP A 4 -17.64 -9.39 13.39
C ASP A 4 -16.39 -9.23 14.25
N ALA A 5 -15.97 -10.31 14.92
CA ALA A 5 -14.86 -10.30 15.87
C ALA A 5 -13.52 -10.05 15.15
N VAL A 6 -12.57 -9.44 15.85
CA VAL A 6 -11.19 -9.33 15.36
C VAL A 6 -10.61 -10.74 15.34
N ILE A 7 -10.16 -11.18 14.17
CA ILE A 7 -9.52 -12.48 13.93
C ILE A 7 -8.02 -12.39 14.23
N TYR A 8 -7.42 -11.28 13.82
CA TYR A 8 -5.99 -11.04 14.01
C TYR A 8 -5.74 -9.55 14.20
N GLU A 9 -4.84 -9.23 15.11
CA GLU A 9 -4.41 -7.86 15.39
C GLU A 9 -2.90 -7.78 15.56
N TRP A 10 -2.34 -6.67 15.10
CA TRP A 10 -0.96 -6.31 15.39
C TRP A 10 -0.79 -4.80 15.36
N HIS A 11 0.36 -4.33 15.81
CA HIS A 11 0.66 -2.90 15.85
C HIS A 11 2.13 -2.61 15.54
N THR A 12 2.35 -1.45 14.92
CA THR A 12 3.66 -0.78 14.86
C THR A 12 3.68 0.34 15.91
N GLY A 13 4.76 1.12 15.98
CA GLY A 13 4.80 2.29 16.86
C GLY A 13 3.63 3.26 16.61
N ALA A 14 3.30 3.50 15.33
CA ALA A 14 2.34 4.51 14.91
C ALA A 14 0.91 4.01 14.71
N LYS A 15 0.73 2.74 14.33
CA LYS A 15 -0.53 2.22 13.79
C LYS A 15 -0.89 0.88 14.40
N SER A 16 -2.17 0.59 14.53
CA SER A 16 -2.67 -0.76 14.76
C SER A 16 -3.46 -1.24 13.55
N TYR A 17 -3.51 -2.56 13.38
CA TYR A 17 -4.12 -3.21 12.25
C TYR A 17 -5.00 -4.34 12.74
N HIS A 18 -6.24 -4.38 12.29
CA HIS A 18 -7.24 -5.35 12.71
C HIS A 18 -7.82 -6.04 11.48
N ILE A 19 -7.71 -7.37 11.42
CA ILE A 19 -8.34 -8.20 10.40
C ILE A 19 -9.60 -8.82 11.02
N ARG A 20 -10.72 -8.64 10.32
CA ARG A 20 -12.01 -9.30 10.63
C ARG A 20 -12.36 -10.30 9.53
N GLN A 21 -13.60 -10.79 9.50
CA GLN A 21 -13.99 -11.77 8.48
C GLN A 21 -14.02 -11.16 7.07
N THR A 22 -14.39 -9.89 6.96
CA THR A 22 -14.60 -9.21 5.67
C THR A 22 -13.81 -7.91 5.51
N THR A 23 -13.25 -7.39 6.59
CA THR A 23 -12.64 -6.06 6.62
C THR A 23 -11.24 -6.07 7.21
N PHE A 24 -10.40 -5.20 6.66
CA PHE A 24 -9.12 -4.80 7.22
C PHE A 24 -9.24 -3.37 7.72
N THR A 25 -8.84 -3.11 8.96
CA THR A 25 -8.86 -1.79 9.56
C THR A 25 -7.45 -1.38 9.96
N LYS A 26 -7.00 -0.23 9.49
CA LYS A 26 -5.80 0.47 9.92
C LYS A 26 -6.23 1.61 10.83
N CYS A 27 -5.64 1.73 12.02
CA CYS A 27 -5.93 2.79 12.98
C CYS A 27 -4.66 3.52 13.37
N GLU A 28 -4.73 4.84 13.50
CA GLU A 28 -3.74 5.65 14.18
C GLU A 28 -3.69 5.27 15.67
N ARG A 29 -2.49 5.22 16.24
CA ARG A 29 -2.28 5.02 17.68
C ARG A 29 -1.94 6.34 18.34
N ALA A 30 -2.35 6.52 19.58
CA ALA A 30 -1.94 7.67 20.41
C ALA A 30 -0.40 7.79 20.55
N ALA A 31 0.32 6.67 20.44
CA ALA A 31 1.79 6.63 20.45
C ALA A 31 2.44 7.21 19.18
N SER A 32 1.65 7.56 18.14
CA SER A 32 2.13 8.22 16.93
C SER A 32 2.45 9.71 17.11
N TYR A 33 2.24 10.26 18.32
CA TYR A 33 2.50 11.66 18.62
C TYR A 33 3.92 12.08 18.22
N GLY A 34 4.02 13.11 17.38
CA GLY A 34 5.29 13.63 16.86
C GLY A 34 5.78 12.96 15.57
N LEU A 35 5.10 11.93 15.07
CA LEU A 35 5.40 11.38 13.74
C LEU A 35 4.87 12.30 12.65
N PRO A 36 5.65 12.51 11.57
CA PRO A 36 5.32 13.49 10.56
C PRO A 36 4.11 13.03 9.73
N TRP A 37 3.13 13.93 9.63
CA TRP A 37 1.97 13.85 8.74
C TRP A 37 1.05 12.64 8.92
N ILE A 38 0.94 12.07 10.13
CA ILE A 38 0.17 10.83 10.33
C ILE A 38 -1.28 10.94 9.81
N LYS A 39 -2.00 12.01 10.14
CA LYS A 39 -3.38 12.21 9.67
C LYS A 39 -3.46 12.40 8.16
N GLN A 40 -2.51 13.17 7.59
CA GLN A 40 -2.43 13.41 6.16
C GLN A 40 -2.12 12.12 5.39
N ARG A 41 -1.27 11.23 5.92
CA ARG A 41 -0.98 9.91 5.35
C ARG A 41 -2.24 9.05 5.22
N PHE A 42 -3.10 9.03 6.24
CA PHE A 42 -4.40 8.34 6.16
C PHE A 42 -5.34 8.98 5.13
N ALA A 43 -5.39 10.32 5.07
CA ALA A 43 -6.21 11.04 4.09
C ALA A 43 -5.73 10.76 2.65
N VAL A 44 -4.42 10.79 2.44
CA VAL A 44 -3.76 10.46 1.16
C VAL A 44 -4.04 9.02 0.76
N GLU A 45 -3.92 8.06 1.68
CA GLU A 45 -4.23 6.65 1.40
C GLU A 45 -5.70 6.48 0.96
N ALA A 46 -6.64 7.11 1.66
CA ALA A 46 -8.07 7.07 1.30
C ALA A 46 -8.32 7.69 -0.09
N ALA A 47 -7.71 8.84 -0.39
CA ALA A 47 -7.82 9.53 -1.67
C ALA A 47 -7.22 8.68 -2.82
N ALA A 48 -6.04 8.10 -2.60
CA ALA A 48 -5.35 7.26 -3.55
C ALA A 48 -6.15 5.99 -3.88
N LEU A 49 -6.71 5.31 -2.87
CA LEU A 49 -7.56 4.12 -3.09
C LEU A 49 -8.81 4.44 -3.94
N ARG A 50 -9.43 5.61 -3.71
CA ARG A 50 -10.55 6.07 -4.55
C ARG A 50 -10.10 6.34 -5.98
N LEU A 51 -9.01 7.09 -6.13
CA LEU A 51 -8.46 7.46 -7.43
C LEU A 51 -8.08 6.24 -8.27
N LEU A 52 -7.37 5.27 -7.68
CA LEU A 52 -6.99 4.04 -8.39
C LEU A 52 -8.20 3.25 -8.84
N ARG A 53 -9.24 3.15 -7.98
CA ARG A 53 -10.48 2.45 -8.32
C ARG A 53 -11.24 3.11 -9.47
N GLU A 54 -11.23 4.44 -9.52
CA GLU A 54 -11.99 5.22 -10.50
C GLU A 54 -11.27 5.36 -11.84
N GLN A 55 -9.94 5.44 -11.83
CA GLN A 55 -9.16 5.86 -13.00
C GLN A 55 -8.17 4.81 -13.51
N THR A 56 -8.04 3.67 -12.84
CA THR A 56 -7.11 2.60 -13.23
C THR A 56 -7.74 1.21 -13.11
N ASN A 57 -7.06 0.22 -13.65
CA ASN A 57 -7.31 -1.20 -13.38
C ASN A 57 -6.25 -1.81 -12.45
N ILE A 58 -5.47 -0.98 -11.74
CA ILE A 58 -4.53 -1.48 -10.73
C ILE A 58 -5.37 -2.09 -9.59
N PRO A 59 -5.19 -3.38 -9.26
CA PRO A 59 -5.94 -3.98 -8.18
C PRO A 59 -5.47 -3.38 -6.85
N ALA A 60 -6.42 -2.89 -6.06
CA ALA A 60 -6.21 -2.40 -4.71
C ALA A 60 -7.45 -2.72 -3.85
N PRO A 61 -7.33 -2.86 -2.52
CA PRO A 61 -8.47 -3.09 -1.65
C PRO A 61 -9.50 -1.96 -1.77
N ARG A 62 -10.79 -2.31 -1.81
CA ARG A 62 -11.84 -1.27 -1.85
C ARG A 62 -11.89 -0.54 -0.52
N LEU A 63 -11.78 0.78 -0.56
CA LEU A 63 -12.05 1.63 0.60
C LEU A 63 -13.54 1.52 0.99
N LEU A 64 -13.78 1.24 2.28
CA LEU A 64 -15.11 1.14 2.88
C LEU A 64 -15.43 2.36 3.74
N ALA A 65 -14.45 2.82 4.53
CA ALA A 65 -14.59 3.98 5.40
C ALA A 65 -13.22 4.62 5.67
N PHE A 66 -13.24 5.93 5.92
CA PHE A 66 -12.11 6.71 6.43
C PHE A 66 -12.70 7.86 7.25
N ASP A 67 -12.33 7.98 8.52
CA ASP A 67 -12.78 9.04 9.43
C ASP A 67 -11.85 9.14 10.65
N GLU A 68 -12.18 10.03 11.58
CA GLU A 68 -11.59 10.09 12.92
C GLU A 68 -12.51 9.41 13.96
N ASP A 69 -11.91 8.80 14.98
CA ASP A 69 -12.65 8.28 16.13
C ASP A 69 -13.02 9.40 17.13
N VAL A 70 -13.69 9.03 18.22
CA VAL A 70 -14.09 9.99 19.28
C VAL A 70 -12.92 10.69 19.97
N ASN A 71 -11.69 10.17 19.82
CA ASN A 71 -10.47 10.75 20.36
C ASN A 71 -9.69 11.56 19.31
N GLY A 72 -10.24 11.71 18.10
CA GLY A 72 -9.59 12.38 16.98
C GLY A 72 -8.46 11.58 16.34
N LEU A 73 -8.41 10.26 16.53
CA LEU A 73 -7.44 9.37 15.88
C LEU A 73 -8.01 8.85 14.55
N CYS A 74 -7.24 8.94 13.48
CA CYS A 74 -7.68 8.49 12.16
C CYS A 74 -7.83 6.97 12.10
N TYR A 75 -8.80 6.49 11.32
CA TYR A 75 -8.89 5.09 10.90
C TYR A 75 -9.30 4.98 9.44
N LEU A 76 -8.88 3.89 8.81
CA LEU A 76 -9.20 3.53 7.43
C LEU A 76 -9.61 2.06 7.38
N VAL A 77 -10.72 1.78 6.70
CA VAL A 77 -11.29 0.43 6.58
C VAL A 77 -11.37 0.05 5.11
N THR A 78 -10.86 -1.13 4.76
CA THR A 78 -10.95 -1.71 3.42
C THR A 78 -11.57 -3.11 3.44
N GLU A 79 -11.96 -3.60 2.27
CA GLU A 79 -12.22 -5.03 2.08
C GLU A 79 -10.94 -5.85 2.26
N ILE A 80 -11.07 -7.06 2.80
CA ILE A 80 -9.99 -8.06 2.72
C ILE A 80 -9.89 -8.57 1.28
N VAL A 81 -8.67 -8.88 0.85
CA VAL A 81 -8.39 -9.67 -0.36
C VAL A 81 -8.25 -11.15 0.05
N PRO A 82 -9.26 -12.00 -0.16
CA PRO A 82 -9.24 -13.37 0.34
C PRO A 82 -8.17 -14.24 -0.34
N GLY A 83 -7.68 -15.26 0.36
CA GLY A 83 -6.71 -16.21 -0.21
C GLY A 83 -5.36 -15.57 -0.53
N SER A 84 -5.03 -14.46 0.13
CA SER A 84 -3.83 -13.68 -0.16
C SER A 84 -2.84 -13.63 1.02
N VAL A 85 -1.60 -13.27 0.72
CA VAL A 85 -0.52 -13.11 1.68
C VAL A 85 0.41 -11.96 1.26
N PRO A 86 0.95 -11.16 2.19
CA PRO A 86 1.98 -10.18 1.87
C PRO A 86 3.20 -10.81 1.19
N GLY A 87 3.83 -10.08 0.27
CA GLY A 87 4.88 -10.64 -0.59
C GLY A 87 6.13 -11.13 0.15
N ASP A 88 6.49 -10.53 1.29
CA ASP A 88 7.58 -10.98 2.16
C ASP A 88 7.27 -12.33 2.85
N MET A 89 5.99 -12.69 2.95
CA MET A 89 5.50 -13.94 3.52
C MET A 89 5.06 -14.97 2.46
N ALA A 90 5.00 -14.57 1.19
CA ALA A 90 4.51 -15.42 0.10
C ALA A 90 5.38 -16.68 -0.11
N ALA A 91 6.69 -16.56 0.11
CA ALA A 91 7.66 -17.65 -0.02
C ALA A 91 8.12 -18.26 1.32
N ALA A 92 7.51 -17.89 2.46
CA ALA A 92 7.86 -18.42 3.78
C ALA A 92 7.65 -19.95 3.91
N GLU A 93 6.81 -20.50 3.04
CA GLU A 93 6.67 -21.93 2.80
C GLU A 93 6.37 -22.19 1.31
N CYS A 94 6.49 -23.44 0.88
CA CYS A 94 6.20 -23.80 -0.50
C CYS A 94 4.68 -23.70 -0.79
N ARG A 95 4.30 -22.85 -1.76
CA ARG A 95 2.92 -22.72 -2.27
C ARG A 95 2.58 -23.69 -3.39
N MET A 96 3.58 -24.36 -3.97
CA MET A 96 3.41 -25.27 -5.11
C MET A 96 4.01 -26.66 -4.82
N PRO A 97 3.53 -27.39 -3.80
CA PRO A 97 4.15 -28.64 -3.32
C PRO A 97 4.09 -29.80 -4.32
N HIS A 98 3.22 -29.72 -5.32
CA HIS A 98 3.15 -30.71 -6.40
C HIS A 98 4.25 -30.53 -7.46
N VAL A 99 4.82 -29.33 -7.54
CA VAL A 99 5.86 -28.97 -8.53
C VAL A 99 7.22 -28.86 -7.86
N HIS A 100 7.28 -28.11 -6.76
CA HIS A 100 8.49 -27.99 -5.95
C HIS A 100 8.46 -29.11 -4.91
N ARG A 101 9.53 -29.91 -4.82
CA ARG A 101 9.69 -30.87 -3.71
C ARG A 101 10.13 -30.10 -2.47
N PRO A 102 9.23 -29.75 -1.53
CA PRO A 102 9.65 -29.01 -0.36
C PRO A 102 10.44 -29.98 0.52
N ALA A 103 11.59 -29.55 1.03
CA ALA A 103 12.33 -30.37 1.98
C ALA A 103 11.51 -30.60 3.26
N GLN A 104 10.79 -29.57 3.74
CA GLN A 104 9.99 -29.55 4.97
C GLN A 104 8.89 -28.46 4.89
N ARG A 105 7.85 -28.54 5.74
CA ARG A 105 6.87 -27.45 5.93
C ARG A 105 7.50 -26.29 6.71
N ASN A 106 6.98 -25.07 6.55
CA ASN A 106 7.46 -23.86 7.23
C ASN A 106 8.93 -23.51 6.97
N VAL A 107 9.49 -23.97 5.84
CA VAL A 107 10.83 -23.61 5.39
C VAL A 107 10.69 -22.71 4.16
N PRO A 108 11.41 -21.57 4.12
CA PRO A 108 11.39 -20.69 2.96
C PRO A 108 11.68 -21.45 1.66
N CYS A 109 10.86 -21.19 0.64
CA CYS A 109 10.93 -21.88 -0.64
C CYS A 109 11.57 -20.96 -1.69
N ALA A 110 12.85 -21.20 -2.02
CA ALA A 110 13.59 -20.39 -2.99
C ALA A 110 12.93 -20.37 -4.39
N ALA A 111 12.30 -21.47 -4.81
CA ALA A 111 11.56 -21.51 -6.08
C ALA A 111 10.32 -20.59 -6.05
N CYS A 112 9.57 -20.58 -4.95
CA CYS A 112 8.46 -19.65 -4.78
C CYS A 112 8.94 -18.19 -4.68
N ASP A 113 10.06 -17.91 -3.99
CA ASP A 113 10.65 -16.56 -3.94
C ASP A 113 11.01 -16.04 -5.33
N GLY A 114 11.61 -16.88 -6.18
CA GLY A 114 11.88 -16.52 -7.59
C GLY A 114 10.61 -16.18 -8.38
N ILE A 115 9.54 -16.95 -8.20
CA ILE A 115 8.24 -16.69 -8.85
C ILE A 115 7.61 -15.39 -8.33
N VAL A 116 7.60 -15.19 -7.01
CA VAL A 116 7.06 -13.97 -6.37
C VAL A 116 7.77 -12.73 -6.90
N ARG A 117 9.11 -12.73 -6.95
CA ARG A 117 9.89 -11.61 -7.49
C ARG A 117 9.61 -11.35 -8.96
N ALA A 118 9.53 -12.41 -9.77
CA ALA A 118 9.23 -12.29 -11.20
C ALA A 118 7.81 -11.72 -11.43
N ASN A 119 6.82 -12.23 -10.70
CA ASN A 119 5.44 -11.76 -10.79
C ASN A 119 5.29 -10.33 -10.28
N ALA A 120 6.00 -9.95 -9.21
CA ALA A 120 6.06 -8.57 -8.72
C ALA A 120 6.63 -7.62 -9.77
N ASP A 121 7.79 -7.94 -10.34
CA ASP A 121 8.44 -7.10 -11.35
C ASP A 121 7.57 -6.96 -12.60
N GLN A 122 6.98 -8.06 -13.06
CA GLN A 122 6.05 -8.04 -14.18
C GLN A 122 4.83 -7.16 -13.88
N PHE A 123 4.20 -7.35 -12.72
CA PHE A 123 3.04 -6.55 -12.30
C PHE A 123 3.39 -5.06 -12.24
N VAL A 124 4.51 -4.69 -11.64
CA VAL A 124 4.91 -3.29 -11.54
C VAL A 124 5.18 -2.67 -12.90
N ARG A 125 5.99 -3.34 -13.74
CA ARG A 125 6.40 -2.79 -15.04
C ARG A 125 5.27 -2.76 -16.06
N GLN A 126 4.40 -3.76 -16.05
CA GLN A 126 3.37 -3.91 -17.09
C GLN A 126 2.00 -3.35 -16.67
N VAL A 127 1.70 -3.32 -15.37
CA VAL A 127 0.39 -2.89 -14.86
C VAL A 127 0.51 -1.58 -14.11
N VAL A 128 1.38 -1.48 -13.10
CA VAL A 128 1.39 -0.33 -12.18
C VAL A 128 1.99 0.91 -12.85
N LEU A 129 3.28 0.89 -13.22
CA LEU A 129 3.99 2.09 -13.69
C LEU A 129 3.34 2.76 -14.91
N PRO A 130 2.89 2.03 -15.95
CA PRO A 130 2.24 2.66 -17.10
C PRO A 130 0.96 3.40 -16.70
N GLN A 131 0.12 2.78 -15.86
CA GLN A 131 -1.15 3.37 -15.43
C GLN A 131 -0.94 4.54 -14.47
N LEU A 132 -0.05 4.41 -13.49
CA LEU A 132 0.32 5.51 -12.60
C LEU A 132 0.88 6.70 -13.37
N SER A 133 1.78 6.44 -14.33
CA SER A 133 2.33 7.50 -15.16
C SER A 133 1.24 8.22 -15.96
N SER A 134 0.20 7.52 -16.42
CA SER A 134 -0.88 8.10 -17.23
C SER A 134 -1.76 9.10 -16.46
N LEU A 135 -1.77 9.02 -15.13
CA LEU A 135 -2.45 9.96 -14.25
C LEU A 135 -1.58 11.21 -14.11
N ARG A 136 -2.00 12.32 -14.73
CA ARG A 136 -1.23 13.55 -14.79
C ARG A 136 -1.89 14.68 -14.00
N SER A 137 -1.08 15.55 -13.42
CA SER A 137 -1.52 16.75 -12.70
C SER A 137 -0.65 17.96 -13.02
N LYS A 138 -1.24 19.15 -12.87
CA LYS A 138 -0.53 20.44 -12.90
C LYS A 138 0.00 20.83 -11.52
N THR A 139 -0.34 20.10 -10.47
CA THR A 139 0.10 20.36 -9.10
C THR A 139 0.67 19.12 -8.43
N THR A 140 1.62 19.30 -7.52
CA THR A 140 2.16 18.18 -6.71
C THR A 140 1.22 17.78 -5.58
N GLY A 141 1.45 16.59 -5.01
CA GLY A 141 0.70 16.08 -3.86
C GLY A 141 -0.64 15.45 -4.24
N LEU A 142 -1.49 15.20 -3.26
CA LEU A 142 -2.84 14.66 -3.41
C LEU A 142 -3.75 15.29 -2.35
N ASP A 143 -4.94 15.74 -2.74
CA ASP A 143 -5.88 16.45 -1.86
C ASP A 143 -5.26 17.62 -1.07
N GLY A 144 -4.32 18.33 -1.70
CA GLY A 144 -3.64 19.48 -1.10
C GLY A 144 -2.50 19.12 -0.13
N PHE A 145 -2.19 17.84 0.04
CA PHE A 145 -1.09 17.36 0.85
C PHE A 145 0.07 16.85 -0.01
N VAL A 146 1.29 17.21 0.36
CA VAL A 146 2.51 16.63 -0.21
C VAL A 146 3.17 15.80 0.88
N ILE A 147 3.08 14.47 0.75
CA ILE A 147 3.83 13.53 1.58
C ILE A 147 5.13 13.22 0.83
N PRO A 148 6.28 13.73 1.26
CA PRO A 148 7.54 13.44 0.58
C PRO A 148 7.86 11.93 0.68
N PRO A 149 8.56 11.36 -0.31
CA PRO A 149 9.07 10.00 -0.21
C PRO A 149 9.98 9.83 1.01
N ARG A 150 10.05 8.60 1.54
CA ARG A 150 10.90 8.25 2.69
C ARG A 150 12.31 8.80 2.70
N TRP A 151 13.06 8.59 1.63
CA TRP A 151 14.45 9.05 1.52
C TRP A 151 14.60 10.59 1.61
N VAL A 152 13.54 11.36 1.31
CA VAL A 152 13.53 12.82 1.48
C VAL A 152 13.36 13.18 2.95
N TYR A 153 12.30 12.70 3.60
CA TYR A 153 12.00 13.12 4.98
C TYR A 153 12.95 12.52 6.03
N GLU A 154 13.69 11.45 5.69
CA GLU A 154 14.80 10.97 6.52
C GLU A 154 15.96 11.98 6.60
N ASN A 155 16.03 12.94 5.67
CA ASN A 155 17.08 13.97 5.61
C ASN A 155 16.54 15.41 5.74
N ASP A 156 15.23 15.60 5.60
CA ASP A 156 14.57 16.90 5.61
C ASP A 156 13.29 16.87 6.47
N GLU A 157 13.42 17.40 7.68
CA GLU A 157 12.38 17.34 8.73
C GLU A 157 11.39 18.51 8.66
N ARG A 158 11.21 19.15 7.49
CA ARG A 158 10.20 20.19 7.32
C ARG A 158 8.83 19.70 7.77
N VAL A 159 8.12 20.54 8.53
CA VAL A 159 6.78 20.22 9.04
C VAL A 159 5.73 20.13 7.91
N SER A 160 5.96 20.80 6.78
CA SER A 160 5.09 20.71 5.61
C SER A 160 5.86 20.96 4.32
N TRP A 161 5.31 20.42 3.23
CA TRP A 161 5.80 20.59 1.88
C TRP A 161 4.78 21.38 1.06
N PRO A 162 5.19 22.48 0.39
CA PRO A 162 4.27 23.29 -0.38
C PRO A 162 3.80 22.51 -1.62
N VAL A 163 2.53 22.71 -1.98
CA VAL A 163 2.03 22.29 -3.29
C VAL A 163 2.68 23.18 -4.35
N LEU A 164 3.41 22.55 -5.27
CA LEU A 164 3.98 23.21 -6.43
C LEU A 164 3.00 23.14 -7.59
N SER A 165 3.12 24.06 -8.54
CA SER A 165 2.28 24.13 -9.75
C SER A 165 3.14 24.28 -10.99
N SER A 166 2.69 23.68 -12.10
CA SER A 166 3.25 23.85 -13.44
C SER A 166 2.17 24.36 -14.41
N PRO A 167 2.51 25.18 -15.42
CA PRO A 167 1.59 25.47 -16.52
C PRO A 167 1.15 24.20 -17.28
N GLU A 168 2.01 23.17 -17.30
CA GLU A 168 1.82 21.91 -18.00
C GLU A 168 1.53 20.75 -17.03
N TYR A 169 1.15 19.60 -17.58
CA TYR A 169 0.86 18.37 -16.84
C TYR A 169 2.15 17.58 -16.55
N ASP A 170 3.08 18.23 -15.86
CA ASP A 170 4.44 17.72 -15.62
C ASP A 170 4.52 16.71 -14.48
N PHE A 171 3.49 16.60 -13.64
CA PHE A 171 3.48 15.68 -12.51
C PHE A 171 2.70 14.43 -12.84
N VAL A 172 3.24 13.28 -12.47
CA VAL A 172 2.61 11.96 -12.58
C VAL A 172 2.26 11.44 -11.21
N PHE A 173 1.24 10.57 -11.13
CA PHE A 173 0.91 9.93 -9.87
C PHE A 173 2.00 8.91 -9.52
N CYS A 174 2.56 9.02 -8.32
CA CYS A 174 3.58 8.12 -7.78
C CYS A 174 3.04 7.45 -6.51
N HIS A 175 3.46 6.21 -6.27
CA HIS A 175 3.22 5.48 -5.04
C HIS A 175 4.31 5.71 -3.99
N ASN A 176 5.54 6.01 -4.43
CA ASN A 176 6.72 6.31 -3.59
C ASN A 176 7.23 5.21 -2.64
N ASP A 177 6.49 4.11 -2.48
CA ASP A 177 6.87 2.93 -1.69
C ASP A 177 6.47 1.62 -2.41
N LEU A 178 6.89 1.48 -3.68
CA LEU A 178 6.67 0.24 -4.43
C LEU A 178 7.71 -0.80 -4.00
N VAL A 179 7.27 -1.73 -3.16
CA VAL A 179 8.09 -2.80 -2.61
C VAL A 179 7.25 -4.07 -2.51
N ILE A 180 7.89 -5.24 -2.53
CA ILE A 180 7.21 -6.55 -2.56
C ILE A 180 6.26 -6.74 -1.36
N HIS A 181 6.60 -6.22 -0.17
CA HIS A 181 5.74 -6.37 1.00
C HIS A 181 4.45 -5.53 0.93
N ASN A 182 4.39 -4.52 0.05
CA ASN A 182 3.19 -3.75 -0.25
C ASN A 182 2.33 -4.40 -1.35
N MET A 183 2.57 -5.67 -1.67
CA MET A 183 1.78 -6.44 -2.61
C MET A 183 1.20 -7.68 -1.94
N LEU A 184 -0.07 -7.97 -2.20
CA LEU A 184 -0.72 -9.21 -1.81
C LEU A 184 -0.63 -10.23 -2.92
N PHE A 185 -0.17 -11.43 -2.60
CA PHE A 185 -0.01 -12.53 -3.53
C PHE A 185 -1.04 -13.62 -3.26
N SER A 186 -1.52 -14.25 -4.33
CA SER A 186 -2.36 -15.45 -4.26
C SER A 186 -1.60 -16.59 -3.58
N LEU A 187 -2.22 -17.21 -2.58
CA LEU A 187 -1.69 -18.40 -1.91
C LEU A 187 -1.65 -19.63 -2.84
N GLU A 188 -2.41 -19.62 -3.95
CA GLU A 188 -2.52 -20.72 -4.90
C GLU A 188 -1.62 -20.52 -6.12
N THR A 189 -1.61 -19.32 -6.69
CA THR A 189 -0.96 -19.03 -7.98
C THR A 189 0.32 -18.20 -7.87
N LEU A 190 0.56 -17.56 -6.71
CA LEU A 190 1.59 -16.54 -6.53
C LEU A 190 1.46 -15.33 -7.48
N GLU A 191 0.29 -15.09 -8.08
CA GLU A 191 0.01 -13.87 -8.82
C GLU A 191 -0.29 -12.72 -7.85
N VAL A 192 -0.01 -11.48 -8.27
CA VAL A 192 -0.34 -10.29 -7.48
C VAL A 192 -1.85 -10.05 -7.53
N LEU A 193 -2.49 -10.01 -6.37
CA LEU A 193 -3.92 -9.78 -6.19
C LEU A 193 -4.27 -8.34 -5.81
N ALA A 194 -3.36 -7.60 -5.18
CA ALA A 194 -3.57 -6.19 -4.84
C ALA A 194 -2.26 -5.47 -4.49
N LEU A 195 -2.24 -4.16 -4.73
CA LEU A 195 -1.25 -3.20 -4.24
C LEU A 195 -1.79 -2.50 -2.98
N LEU A 196 -0.93 -2.30 -1.97
CA LEU A 196 -1.25 -1.80 -0.63
C LEU A 196 -0.44 -0.54 -0.28
N ASP A 197 -0.75 0.05 0.87
CA ASP A 197 0.00 1.12 1.53
C ASP A 197 0.19 2.38 0.68
N MET A 198 -0.94 2.98 0.29
CA MET A 198 -1.00 4.16 -0.58
C MET A 198 -0.71 5.48 0.14
N GLU A 199 -0.14 5.44 1.34
CA GLU A 199 -0.07 6.60 2.23
C GLU A 199 1.03 7.62 1.88
N GLU A 200 1.97 7.22 1.02
CA GLU A 200 3.00 8.10 0.43
C GLU A 200 2.67 8.49 -1.01
N CYS A 201 1.47 8.15 -1.49
CA CYS A 201 1.05 8.48 -2.85
C CYS A 201 0.90 9.99 -3.08
N GLY A 202 1.09 10.41 -4.33
CA GLY A 202 0.75 11.76 -4.77
C GLY A 202 1.31 12.09 -6.14
N TYR A 203 1.04 13.30 -6.63
CA TYR A 203 1.61 13.77 -7.88
C TYR A 203 3.03 14.34 -7.67
N PHE A 204 4.01 13.83 -8.43
CA PHE A 204 5.42 14.24 -8.36
C PHE A 204 6.05 14.27 -9.75
N PRO A 205 7.24 14.87 -9.92
CA PRO A 205 8.04 14.66 -11.12
C PRO A 205 8.25 13.16 -11.37
N PRO A 206 8.20 12.69 -12.63
CA PRO A 206 8.24 11.26 -12.95
C PRO A 206 9.52 10.55 -12.47
N GLU A 207 10.61 11.29 -12.28
CA GLU A 207 11.90 10.77 -11.80
C GLU A 207 11.87 10.32 -10.34
N ILE A 208 10.83 10.73 -9.58
CA ILE A 208 10.69 10.38 -8.16
C ILE A 208 10.23 8.94 -7.97
N GLN A 209 9.44 8.39 -8.91
CA GLN A 209 8.93 7.02 -8.78
C GLN A 209 10.07 6.00 -8.94
N GLN A 210 10.25 5.16 -7.93
CA GLN A 210 11.25 4.08 -7.91
C GLN A 210 10.56 2.70 -7.82
N TRP A 211 11.23 1.67 -8.36
CA TRP A 211 10.94 0.23 -8.23
C TRP A 211 12.27 -0.53 -8.24
#